data_AF-A0A4U1EKI6-F1
#
_entry.id   AF-A0A4U1EKI6-F1
#
_cell.length_a   1.000
_cell.length_b   1.000
_cell.length_c   1.000
_cell.angle_alpha   90.00
_cell.angle_beta   90.00
_cell.angle_gamma   90.00
#
_symmetry.space_group_name_H-M   'P 1'
#
loop_
_entity.id
_entity.type
_entity.pdbx_description
1 polymer ?
#
loop_
_entity_poly.entity_id
_entity_poly.type
_entity_poly.pdbx_seq_one_letter_code
_entity_poly.pdbx_strand_id
1 'polypeptide(L)'
;PEERKIEGHVDSASRPRTPKISREYNFRPFGSRSSTMAVGKNKRLTKGGKKGAKKKVVDPFSKKDWYDVKAPAMFNIRNIGKTLTMIEAHVDVKTTDGYLLRLFCVGFTKKRNNQIRKTSYAQHQQVRQIRKKMMEIMTREVQTNDLKEVVNKLIPDSIGKDIEKACQSIYPLHDVFVRKVKMLKKPKFELGKLMELHGEGSSSGKATGDETGAKVERADGYEPPVQESV
;
A
#
# COMPACT_ATOMS: atom_id res chain seq x y z
N PRO A 1 60.01 0.90 0.37
CA PRO A 1 61.29 0.32 -0.10
C PRO A 1 61.15 -1.20 -0.29
N GLU A 2 60.67 -1.60 -1.47
CA GLU A 2 61.21 -2.72 -2.27
C GLU A 2 60.36 -2.85 -3.55
N GLU A 3 61.05 -2.86 -4.68
CA GLU A 3 60.54 -2.72 -6.04
C GLU A 3 59.92 -4.01 -6.58
N ARG A 4 58.89 -3.90 -7.43
CA ARG A 4 58.68 -4.83 -8.56
C ARG A 4 58.12 -4.12 -9.80
N LYS A 5 59.04 -3.94 -10.75
CA LYS A 5 59.00 -4.19 -12.21
C LYS A 5 57.86 -3.69 -13.11
N ILE A 6 58.34 -3.22 -14.25
CA ILE A 6 57.73 -2.62 -15.41
C ILE A 6 57.46 -3.68 -16.51
N GLU A 7 56.50 -3.35 -17.39
CA GLU A 7 56.29 -3.74 -18.81
C GLU A 7 55.53 -5.01 -19.24
N GLY A 8 54.52 -4.79 -20.10
CA GLY A 8 54.35 -5.54 -21.36
C GLY A 8 52.94 -6.08 -21.72
N HIS A 9 52.30 -5.48 -22.75
CA HIS A 9 51.66 -6.13 -23.95
C HIS A 9 50.46 -7.11 -23.71
N VAL A 10 49.37 -7.27 -24.49
CA VAL A 10 48.94 -6.94 -25.86
C VAL A 10 47.39 -7.06 -25.98
N ASP A 11 46.85 -6.39 -26.99
CA ASP A 11 45.78 -6.82 -27.91
C ASP A 11 44.26 -6.81 -27.63
N SER A 12 43.63 -6.41 -28.73
CA SER A 12 42.25 -6.02 -29.01
C SER A 12 41.32 -7.17 -29.42
N ALA A 13 40.04 -7.05 -29.07
CA ALA A 13 38.88 -7.60 -29.78
C ALA A 13 37.62 -6.98 -29.11
N SER A 14 36.50 -6.61 -29.72
CA SER A 14 35.89 -6.80 -31.04
C SER A 14 34.67 -5.83 -31.15
N ARG A 15 34.34 -5.38 -32.37
CA ARG A 15 33.10 -4.63 -32.77
C ARG A 15 32.00 -5.66 -33.15
N PRO A 16 30.66 -5.38 -33.19
CA PRO A 16 30.07 -4.40 -34.14
C PRO A 16 28.69 -3.71 -33.86
N ARG A 17 28.58 -2.50 -34.44
CA ARG A 17 27.52 -1.85 -35.26
C ARG A 17 26.03 -1.89 -34.85
N THR A 18 25.43 -0.69 -34.76
CA THR A 18 24.22 -0.33 -35.54
C THR A 18 24.33 1.13 -36.08
N PRO A 19 23.86 1.43 -37.31
CA PRO A 19 23.99 2.75 -37.92
C PRO A 19 22.72 3.61 -37.76
N LYS A 20 22.88 4.92 -37.54
CA LYS A 20 21.82 5.91 -37.77
C LYS A 20 22.09 6.65 -39.08
N ILE A 21 21.14 6.52 -40.00
CA ILE A 21 21.08 7.17 -41.30
C ILE A 21 20.64 8.63 -41.09
N SER A 22 21.48 9.59 -41.46
CA SER A 22 21.12 10.99 -41.66
C SER A 22 21.17 11.30 -43.17
N ARG A 23 20.01 11.59 -43.76
CA ARG A 23 19.91 12.20 -45.09
C ARG A 23 19.99 13.72 -44.92
N GLU A 24 21.12 14.31 -45.28
CA GLU A 24 21.22 15.73 -45.64
C GLU A 24 21.12 15.84 -47.16
N TYR A 25 20.20 16.68 -47.64
CA TYR A 25 20.14 17.12 -49.04
C TYR A 25 20.65 18.56 -49.12
N ASN A 26 21.85 18.67 -49.70
CA ASN A 26 22.25 19.53 -50.80
C ASN A 26 22.34 21.08 -50.70
N PHE A 27 23.57 21.51 -51.00
CA PHE A 27 24.01 22.58 -51.92
C PHE A 27 24.15 24.03 -51.43
N ARG A 28 25.41 24.51 -51.43
CA ARG A 28 25.88 25.91 -51.45
C ARG A 28 25.89 26.44 -52.91
N PRO A 29 26.43 27.63 -53.27
CA PRO A 29 26.87 28.84 -52.51
C PRO A 29 26.40 30.18 -53.17
N PHE A 30 26.63 31.35 -52.54
CA PHE A 30 27.21 32.57 -53.14
C PHE A 30 27.11 33.77 -52.17
N GLY A 31 28.17 34.59 -52.08
CA GLY A 31 28.07 35.96 -51.56
C GLY A 31 28.99 36.33 -50.40
N SER A 32 30.20 36.77 -50.72
CA SER A 32 31.20 37.40 -49.85
C SER A 32 30.80 38.80 -49.37
N ARG A 33 31.17 39.18 -48.14
CA ARG A 33 32.09 40.30 -47.80
C ARG A 33 31.98 40.71 -46.33
N SER A 34 33.13 40.82 -45.70
CA SER A 34 33.37 41.44 -44.39
C SER A 34 33.46 42.97 -44.51
N SER A 35 32.96 43.71 -43.52
CA SER A 35 33.60 44.96 -43.07
C SER A 35 33.08 45.37 -41.68
N THR A 36 34.03 45.84 -40.88
CA THR A 36 34.07 46.10 -39.45
C THR A 36 33.53 47.48 -39.03
N MET A 37 33.06 47.54 -37.77
CA MET A 37 33.08 48.67 -36.80
C MET A 37 32.05 49.81 -36.91
N ALA A 38 31.24 49.94 -35.85
CA ALA A 38 31.01 51.20 -35.15
C ALA A 38 30.64 50.93 -33.68
N VAL A 39 31.57 51.23 -32.76
CA VAL A 39 31.36 51.17 -31.30
C VAL A 39 30.48 52.35 -30.88
N GLY A 40 29.17 52.10 -30.76
CA GLY A 40 28.20 53.05 -30.21
C GLY A 40 28.05 52.87 -28.69
N LYS A 41 28.57 53.83 -27.92
CA LYS A 41 28.39 53.96 -26.47
C LYS A 41 26.89 54.08 -26.14
N ASN A 42 26.24 52.99 -25.72
CA ASN A 42 24.85 53.04 -25.24
C ASN A 42 24.73 53.06 -23.72
N LYS A 43 24.21 54.20 -23.27
CA LYS A 43 23.82 54.63 -21.93
C LYS A 43 23.06 53.53 -21.16
N ARG A 44 23.59 53.19 -20.00
CA ARG A 44 23.09 52.16 -19.08
C ARG A 44 21.83 52.64 -18.32
N LEU A 45 20.81 51.76 -18.24
CA LEU A 45 19.64 51.68 -17.33
C LEU A 45 18.57 52.79 -17.49
N THR A 46 17.26 52.54 -17.56
CA THR A 46 16.42 51.56 -16.86
C THR A 46 15.21 51.17 -17.73
N LYS A 47 14.93 49.87 -17.91
CA LYS A 47 13.61 49.41 -18.34
C LYS A 47 13.04 48.56 -17.22
N GLY A 48 12.21 49.19 -16.39
CA GLY A 48 11.48 48.55 -15.31
C GLY A 48 10.70 47.35 -15.84
N GLY A 49 11.13 46.16 -15.45
CA GLY A 49 10.43 44.92 -15.76
C GLY A 49 9.12 44.86 -14.98
N LYS A 50 8.01 45.16 -15.63
CA LYS A 50 6.69 44.66 -15.21
C LYS A 50 6.29 43.50 -16.12
N LYS A 51 7.13 42.46 -16.10
CA LYS A 51 6.73 41.12 -16.57
C LYS A 51 5.62 40.69 -15.63
N GLY A 52 4.42 40.48 -16.17
CA GLY A 52 3.19 40.23 -15.44
C GLY A 52 3.42 39.42 -14.18
N ALA A 53 3.02 39.99 -13.04
CA ALA A 53 3.03 39.33 -11.76
C ALA A 53 2.14 38.08 -11.87
N LYS A 54 2.74 36.96 -12.28
CA LYS A 54 2.14 35.64 -12.10
C LYS A 54 1.87 35.57 -10.60
N LYS A 55 0.60 35.65 -10.20
CA LYS A 55 0.16 35.34 -8.84
C LYS A 55 0.92 34.07 -8.50
N LYS A 56 1.79 34.14 -7.48
CA LYS A 56 2.49 32.95 -7.02
C LYS A 56 1.41 31.90 -6.81
N VAL A 57 1.59 30.70 -7.36
CA VAL A 57 0.71 29.56 -7.08
C VAL A 57 0.89 29.28 -5.59
N VAL A 58 0.11 29.99 -4.79
CA VAL A 58 0.05 29.87 -3.34
C VAL A 58 -0.87 28.71 -3.12
N ASP A 59 -0.34 27.66 -2.48
CA ASP A 59 -1.12 26.49 -2.10
C ASP A 59 -2.40 26.95 -1.36
N PRO A 60 -3.60 26.61 -1.86
CA PRO A 60 -4.86 26.96 -1.21
C PRO A 60 -4.94 26.56 0.28
N PHE A 61 -4.12 25.59 0.71
CA PHE A 61 -4.02 25.17 2.11
C PHE A 61 -3.15 26.07 3.00
N SER A 62 -2.30 26.93 2.42
CA SER A 62 -1.46 27.87 3.18
C SER A 62 -2.24 29.01 3.85
N LYS A 63 -3.51 29.22 3.45
CA LYS A 63 -4.44 30.20 4.04
C LYS A 63 -5.49 29.54 4.95
N LYS A 64 -5.40 28.22 5.18
CA LYS A 64 -6.34 27.51 6.05
C LYS A 64 -5.76 27.41 7.45
N ASP A 65 -6.49 28.00 8.39
CA ASP A 65 -6.24 27.80 9.81
C ASP A 65 -6.89 26.49 10.27
N TRP A 66 -6.15 25.76 11.10
CA TRP A 66 -6.63 24.50 11.67
C TRP A 66 -7.33 24.79 12.99
N TYR A 67 -8.59 24.37 13.09
CA TYR A 67 -9.38 24.49 14.30
C TYR A 67 -9.49 23.13 15.00
N ASP A 68 -9.36 23.14 16.33
CA ASP A 68 -9.67 21.99 17.16
C ASP A 68 -11.16 21.96 17.49
N VAL A 69 -11.86 20.95 16.96
CA VAL A 69 -13.29 20.76 17.20
C VAL A 69 -13.51 20.04 18.54
N LYS A 70 -14.09 20.74 19.51
CA LYS A 70 -14.39 20.21 20.86
C LYS A 70 -15.88 19.88 21.01
N ALA A 71 -16.17 18.79 21.72
CA ALA A 71 -17.52 18.34 21.99
C ALA A 71 -18.19 19.19 23.07
N PRO A 72 -19.53 19.34 23.02
CA PRO A 72 -20.32 19.97 24.08
C PRO A 72 -20.08 19.31 25.45
N ALA A 73 -20.29 20.07 26.53
CA ALA A 73 -20.04 19.64 27.91
C ALA A 73 -20.93 18.47 28.39
N MET A 74 -21.94 18.09 27.60
CA MET A 74 -22.81 16.94 27.82
C MET A 74 -22.09 15.59 27.63
N PHE A 75 -20.93 15.60 26.96
CA PHE A 75 -20.13 14.40 26.73
C PHE A 75 -18.90 14.38 27.65
N ASN A 76 -18.68 13.25 28.33
CA ASN A 76 -17.52 13.04 29.20
C ASN A 76 -16.18 13.20 28.45
N ILE A 77 -16.18 12.95 27.13
CA ILE A 77 -15.02 13.13 26.25
C ILE A 77 -15.26 14.36 25.36
N ARG A 78 -14.52 15.46 25.62
CA ARG A 78 -14.68 16.75 24.92
C ARG A 78 -13.80 16.93 23.68
N ASN A 79 -12.96 15.97 23.34
CA ASN A 79 -12.19 15.98 22.09
C ASN A 79 -12.92 15.07 21.10
N ILE A 80 -13.52 15.62 20.04
CA ILE A 80 -14.37 14.86 19.10
C ILE A 80 -13.56 13.86 18.27
N GLY A 81 -12.23 13.98 18.25
CA GLY A 81 -11.35 12.93 17.75
C GLY A 81 -9.92 13.43 17.55
N LYS A 82 -8.99 12.49 17.40
CA LYS A 82 -7.69 12.76 16.78
C LYS A 82 -7.88 12.53 15.29
N THR A 83 -7.48 13.48 14.45
CA THR A 83 -7.40 13.19 13.01
C THR A 83 -6.15 12.34 12.79
N LEU A 84 -6.38 11.04 12.62
CA LEU A 84 -5.37 10.02 12.35
C LEU A 84 -5.32 9.80 10.84
N THR A 85 -4.15 9.44 10.32
CA THR A 85 -4.10 8.93 8.94
C THR A 85 -4.56 7.48 8.94
N MET A 86 -5.66 7.22 8.23
CA MET A 86 -6.11 5.86 7.92
C MET A 86 -5.32 5.33 6.73
N ILE A 87 -4.68 4.18 6.90
CA ILE A 87 -3.89 3.54 5.87
C ILE A 87 -4.56 2.21 5.51
N GLU A 88 -5.11 2.16 4.30
CA GLU A 88 -5.72 0.95 3.75
C GLU A 88 -4.81 0.32 2.68
N ALA A 89 -4.79 -1.01 2.65
CA ALA A 89 -4.13 -1.81 1.62
C ALA A 89 -5.01 -3.02 1.27
N HIS A 90 -4.89 -3.51 0.04
CA HIS A 90 -5.52 -4.75 -0.39
C HIS A 90 -4.57 -5.56 -1.26
N VAL A 91 -4.71 -6.87 -1.23
CA VAL A 91 -3.90 -7.79 -2.03
C VAL A 91 -4.77 -8.94 -2.51
N ASP A 92 -4.53 -9.36 -3.75
CA ASP A 92 -5.02 -10.61 -4.31
C ASP A 92 -3.94 -11.68 -4.22
N VAL A 93 -4.21 -12.74 -3.48
CA VAL A 93 -3.26 -13.81 -3.22
C VAL A 93 -3.91 -15.16 -3.49
N LYS A 94 -3.14 -16.08 -4.07
CA LYS A 94 -3.52 -17.49 -4.19
C LYS A 94 -2.89 -18.26 -3.04
N THR A 95 -3.68 -19.10 -2.38
CA THR A 95 -3.21 -20.09 -1.42
C THR A 95 -2.71 -21.34 -2.16
N THR A 96 -2.02 -22.23 -1.44
CA THR A 96 -1.44 -23.48 -1.95
C THR A 96 -2.49 -24.46 -2.47
N ASP A 97 -3.65 -24.51 -1.82
CA ASP A 97 -4.82 -25.30 -2.20
C ASP A 97 -5.65 -24.73 -3.37
N GLY A 98 -5.22 -23.59 -3.94
CA GLY A 98 -5.81 -23.03 -5.16
C GLY A 98 -6.98 -22.08 -4.95
N TYR A 99 -7.29 -21.69 -3.71
CA TYR A 99 -8.21 -20.58 -3.46
C TYR A 99 -7.55 -19.25 -3.83
N LEU A 100 -8.33 -18.37 -4.46
CA LEU A 100 -7.89 -17.00 -4.74
C LEU A 100 -8.63 -16.07 -3.78
N LEU A 101 -7.87 -15.44 -2.88
CA LEU A 101 -8.38 -14.58 -1.82
C LEU A 101 -8.01 -13.11 -2.10
N ARG A 102 -8.94 -12.20 -1.80
CA ARG A 102 -8.68 -10.76 -1.71
C ARG A 102 -8.76 -10.34 -0.25
N LEU A 103 -7.62 -9.98 0.32
CA LEU A 103 -7.53 -9.51 1.69
C LEU A 103 -7.49 -7.98 1.72
N PHE A 104 -8.21 -7.38 2.67
CA PHE A 104 -8.21 -5.96 2.95
C PHE A 104 -7.65 -5.74 4.34
N CYS A 105 -6.60 -4.92 4.45
CA CYS A 105 -6.02 -4.52 5.71
C CYS A 105 -6.19 -3.03 5.93
N VAL A 106 -6.48 -2.65 7.17
CA VAL A 106 -6.59 -1.27 7.62
C VAL A 106 -5.67 -1.08 8.82
N GLY A 107 -5.05 0.09 8.93
CA GLY A 107 -4.29 0.48 10.11
C GLY A 107 -4.35 1.99 10.34
N PHE A 108 -4.22 2.40 11.60
CA PHE A 108 -4.29 3.79 12.01
C PHE A 108 -2.96 4.24 12.61
N THR A 109 -2.59 5.50 12.37
CA THR A 109 -1.35 6.04 12.95
C THR A 109 -1.46 6.32 14.44
N LYS A 110 -0.53 5.80 15.22
CA LYS A 110 -0.52 5.94 16.68
C LYS A 110 0.13 7.25 17.10
N LYS A 111 -0.52 7.96 18.01
CA LYS A 111 0.06 9.12 18.69
C LYS A 111 1.08 8.64 19.74
N ARG A 112 2.28 9.24 19.79
CA ARG A 112 3.26 8.94 20.83
C ARG A 112 2.85 9.56 22.18
N ASN A 113 3.23 8.93 23.29
CA ASN A 113 2.83 9.36 24.64
C ASN A 113 3.28 10.81 24.94
N ASN A 114 4.49 11.19 24.52
CA ASN A 114 5.06 12.52 24.77
C ASN A 114 4.76 13.53 23.64
N GLN A 115 3.77 13.26 22.78
CA GLN A 115 3.46 14.12 21.64
C GLN A 115 2.49 15.24 22.03
N ILE A 116 2.99 16.48 22.01
CA ILE A 116 2.19 17.69 22.32
C ILE A 116 1.14 17.94 21.22
N ARG A 117 1.53 17.72 19.94
CA ARG A 117 0.62 17.89 18.79
C ARG A 117 -0.60 16.98 18.90
N LYS A 118 -1.77 17.53 18.52
CA LYS A 118 -3.04 16.78 18.51
C LYS A 118 -3.14 15.81 17.35
N THR A 119 -2.51 16.15 16.22
CA THR A 119 -2.51 15.34 14.99
C THR A 119 -1.28 14.42 14.92
N SER A 120 -1.49 13.24 14.33
CA SER A 120 -0.44 12.25 14.03
C SER A 120 -0.57 11.78 12.59
N TYR A 121 -0.43 12.72 11.65
CA TYR A 121 -0.46 12.42 10.23
C TYR A 121 0.87 11.85 9.75
N ALA A 122 0.81 10.75 9.00
CA ALA A 122 1.95 10.27 8.22
C ALA A 122 2.08 11.06 6.90
N GLN A 123 3.31 11.32 6.47
CA GLN A 123 3.57 11.89 5.15
C GLN A 123 3.24 10.88 4.04
N HIS A 124 2.93 11.36 2.84
CA HIS A 124 2.54 10.50 1.70
C HIS A 124 3.56 9.40 1.38
N GLN A 125 4.85 9.70 1.48
CA GLN A 125 5.90 8.72 1.24
C GLN A 125 5.92 7.62 2.31
N GLN A 126 5.69 7.97 3.57
CA GLN A 126 5.57 7.00 4.67
C GLN A 126 4.34 6.11 4.45
N VAL A 127 3.21 6.67 4.05
CA VAL A 127 1.99 5.91 3.73
C VAL A 127 2.25 4.90 2.59
N ARG A 128 2.97 5.30 1.54
CA ARG A 128 3.35 4.38 0.44
C ARG A 128 4.25 3.25 0.91
N GLN A 129 5.24 3.53 1.75
CA GLN A 129 6.14 2.51 2.31
C GLN A 129 5.40 1.55 3.24
N ILE A 130 4.48 2.06 4.08
CA ILE A 130 3.63 1.24 4.94
C ILE A 130 2.75 0.32 4.10
N ARG A 131 2.06 0.85 3.07
CA ARG A 131 1.26 0.03 2.15
C ARG A 131 2.09 -1.06 1.49
N LYS A 132 3.31 -0.76 1.05
CA LYS A 132 4.21 -1.76 0.47
C LYS A 132 4.51 -2.90 1.45
N LYS A 133 4.87 -2.57 2.70
CA LYS A 133 5.11 -3.57 3.75
C LYS A 133 3.85 -4.38 4.12
N MET A 134 2.69 -3.73 4.21
CA MET A 134 1.41 -4.41 4.45
C MET A 134 1.16 -5.46 3.37
N MET A 135 1.29 -5.08 2.10
CA MET A 135 1.05 -5.99 0.98
C MET A 135 2.06 -7.14 0.96
N GLU A 136 3.34 -6.86 1.23
CA GLU A 136 4.40 -7.86 1.27
C GLU A 136 4.17 -8.92 2.35
N ILE A 137 3.83 -8.51 3.58
CA ILE A 137 3.56 -9.43 4.70
C ILE A 137 2.31 -10.25 4.40
N MET A 138 1.21 -9.63 3.96
CA MET A 138 -0.01 -10.34 3.61
C MET A 138 0.20 -11.36 2.49
N THR A 139 1.04 -11.02 1.50
CA THR A 139 1.37 -11.94 0.40
C THR A 139 2.17 -13.13 0.91
N ARG A 140 3.21 -12.88 1.71
CA ARG A 140 4.07 -13.94 2.26
C ARG A 140 3.28 -14.91 3.14
N GLU A 141 2.43 -14.41 4.04
CA GLU A 141 1.70 -15.24 5.00
C GLU A 141 0.59 -16.10 4.38
N VAL A 142 0.07 -15.70 3.22
CA VAL A 142 -1.04 -16.40 2.54
C VAL A 142 -0.55 -17.30 1.41
N GLN A 143 0.54 -16.93 0.70
CA GLN A 143 1.07 -17.75 -0.41
C GLN A 143 1.65 -19.09 0.05
N THR A 144 2.16 -19.17 1.28
CA THR A 144 2.84 -20.36 1.81
C THR A 144 1.91 -21.36 2.48
N ASN A 145 0.63 -21.02 2.66
CA ASN A 145 -0.28 -21.74 3.56
C ASN A 145 -1.59 -22.11 2.86
N ASP A 146 -2.20 -23.21 3.32
CA ASP A 146 -3.53 -23.64 2.90
C ASP A 146 -4.63 -22.81 3.60
N LEU A 147 -5.88 -22.92 3.12
CA LEU A 147 -7.00 -22.16 3.67
C LEU A 147 -7.22 -22.40 5.17
N LYS A 148 -7.03 -23.64 5.66
CA LYS A 148 -7.15 -24.00 7.09
C LYS A 148 -6.19 -23.19 7.96
N GLU A 149 -4.92 -23.13 7.55
CA GLU A 149 -3.87 -22.41 8.28
C GLU A 149 -4.06 -20.89 8.19
N VAL A 150 -4.49 -20.39 7.03
CA VAL A 150 -4.81 -18.96 6.86
C VAL A 150 -5.94 -18.55 7.82
N VAL A 151 -6.99 -19.35 7.98
CA VAL A 151 -8.07 -19.07 8.95
C VAL A 151 -7.55 -19.09 10.39
N ASN A 152 -6.68 -20.05 10.74
CA ASN A 152 -6.08 -20.11 12.06
C ASN A 152 -5.19 -18.89 12.38
N LYS A 153 -4.57 -18.27 11.37
CA LYS A 153 -3.84 -17.00 11.52
C LYS A 153 -4.76 -15.79 11.69
N LEU A 154 -5.96 -15.82 11.10
CA LEU A 154 -6.94 -14.72 11.14
C LEU A 154 -7.70 -14.65 12.48
N ILE A 155 -7.99 -15.77 13.13
CA ILE A 155 -8.71 -15.80 14.42
C ILE A 155 -8.01 -14.96 15.50
N PRO A 156 -6.71 -15.14 15.80
CA PRO A 156 -5.98 -14.31 16.75
C PRO A 156 -5.43 -13.00 16.13
N ASP A 157 -5.72 -12.75 14.85
CA ASP A 157 -5.16 -11.70 14.00
C ASP A 157 -3.63 -11.56 14.09
N SER A 158 -2.94 -12.66 13.80
CA SER A 158 -1.46 -12.69 13.78
C SER A 158 -0.89 -11.77 12.69
N ILE A 159 -1.54 -11.73 11.52
CA ILE A 159 -1.12 -10.92 10.36
C ILE A 159 -1.16 -9.42 10.71
N GLY A 160 -2.21 -8.94 11.39
CA GLY A 160 -2.30 -7.54 11.83
C GLY A 160 -1.15 -7.15 12.77
N LYS A 161 -0.81 -8.02 13.73
CA LYS A 161 0.27 -7.81 14.70
C LYS A 161 1.65 -7.78 14.06
N ASP A 162 1.90 -8.65 13.08
CA ASP A 162 3.16 -8.67 12.34
C ASP A 162 3.35 -7.41 11.50
N ILE A 163 2.27 -6.92 10.89
CA ILE A 163 2.27 -5.64 10.18
C ILE A 163 2.58 -4.48 11.15
N GLU A 164 1.95 -4.44 12.32
CA GLU A 164 2.20 -3.40 13.33
C GLU A 164 3.69 -3.37 13.73
N LYS A 165 4.26 -4.54 14.04
CA LYS A 165 5.69 -4.66 14.40
C LYS A 165 6.61 -4.23 13.26
N ALA A 166 6.35 -4.66 12.03
CA ALA A 166 7.20 -4.33 10.89
C ALA A 166 7.13 -2.85 10.46
N CYS A 167 5.96 -2.23 10.63
CA CYS A 167 5.72 -0.82 10.27
C CYS A 167 6.20 0.17 11.33
N GLN A 168 6.44 -0.28 12.57
CA GLN A 168 6.93 0.54 13.68
C GLN A 168 8.19 1.36 13.33
N SER A 169 9.05 0.82 12.45
CA SER A 169 10.25 1.49 11.94
C SER A 169 9.97 2.73 11.09
N ILE A 170 8.82 2.80 10.41
CA ILE A 170 8.45 3.91 9.51
C ILE A 170 7.58 4.93 10.27
N TYR A 171 6.49 4.45 10.85
CA TYR A 171 5.56 5.24 11.63
C TYR A 171 4.82 4.30 12.59
N PRO A 172 4.68 4.66 13.88
CA PRO A 172 3.97 3.80 14.83
C PRO A 172 2.51 3.66 14.44
N LEU A 173 2.02 2.43 14.33
CA LEU A 173 0.62 2.12 14.04
C LEU A 173 -0.09 1.61 15.30
N HIS A 174 -1.42 1.64 15.26
CA HIS A 174 -2.32 0.97 16.20
C HIS A 174 -3.56 0.53 15.42
N ASP A 175 -4.32 -0.40 15.99
CA ASP A 175 -5.56 -0.90 15.42
C ASP A 175 -5.37 -1.36 13.97
N VAL A 176 -4.35 -2.22 13.77
CA VAL A 176 -4.05 -2.84 12.48
C VAL A 176 -4.79 -4.17 12.40
N PHE A 177 -5.77 -4.24 11.50
CA PHE A 177 -6.63 -5.40 11.35
C PHE A 177 -6.80 -5.82 9.89
N VAL A 178 -7.02 -7.12 9.67
CA VAL A 178 -7.60 -7.61 8.41
C VAL A 178 -9.10 -7.33 8.43
N ARG A 179 -9.52 -6.23 7.80
CA ARG A 179 -10.92 -5.75 7.79
C ARG A 179 -11.87 -6.73 7.11
N LYS A 180 -11.42 -7.36 6.01
CA LYS A 180 -12.25 -8.27 5.23
C LYS A 180 -11.38 -9.20 4.40
N VAL A 181 -11.81 -10.46 4.28
CA VAL A 181 -11.29 -11.41 3.30
C VAL A 181 -12.44 -11.78 2.36
N LYS A 182 -12.19 -11.74 1.05
CA LYS A 182 -13.15 -12.18 0.01
C LYS A 182 -12.55 -13.38 -0.72
N MET A 183 -13.32 -14.45 -0.90
CA MET A 183 -12.98 -15.48 -1.89
C MET A 183 -13.37 -14.99 -3.28
N LEU A 184 -12.40 -14.95 -4.19
CA LEU A 184 -12.61 -14.61 -5.60
C LEU A 184 -12.80 -15.86 -6.45
N LYS A 185 -11.99 -16.90 -6.20
CA LYS A 185 -12.11 -18.20 -6.88
C LYS A 185 -11.97 -19.33 -5.88
N LYS A 186 -12.78 -20.36 -6.08
CA LYS A 186 -12.68 -21.64 -5.38
C LYS A 186 -12.13 -22.69 -6.35
N PRO A 187 -11.27 -23.61 -5.90
CA PRO A 187 -10.85 -24.76 -6.69
C PRO A 187 -12.05 -25.69 -6.94
N LYS A 188 -11.85 -26.68 -7.82
CA LYS A 188 -12.88 -27.71 -8.06
C LYS A 188 -13.17 -28.44 -6.74
N PHE A 189 -14.45 -28.69 -6.49
CA PHE A 189 -14.88 -29.34 -5.26
C PHE A 189 -14.39 -30.79 -5.21
N GLU A 190 -13.72 -31.15 -4.11
CA GLU A 190 -13.21 -32.49 -3.85
C GLU A 190 -13.71 -32.95 -2.48
N LEU A 191 -14.46 -34.06 -2.45
CA LEU A 191 -15.08 -34.56 -1.23
C LEU A 191 -14.04 -34.98 -0.18
N GLY A 192 -12.92 -35.56 -0.60
CA GLY A 192 -11.84 -35.97 0.32
C GLY A 192 -11.24 -34.79 1.09
N LYS A 193 -10.95 -33.69 0.39
CA LYS A 193 -10.41 -32.46 1.00
C LYS A 193 -11.41 -31.80 1.96
N LEU A 194 -12.71 -31.93 1.69
CA LEU A 194 -13.75 -31.48 2.61
C LEU A 194 -13.80 -32.36 3.87
N MET A 195 -13.78 -33.68 3.71
CA MET A 195 -13.85 -34.61 4.84
C MET A 195 -12.62 -34.49 5.75
N GLU A 196 -11.44 -34.19 5.20
CA GLU A 196 -10.24 -33.88 6.00
C GLU A 196 -10.42 -32.63 6.87
N LEU A 197 -11.10 -31.60 6.37
CA LEU A 197 -11.41 -30.40 7.14
C LEU A 197 -12.44 -30.64 8.26
N HIS A 198 -13.31 -31.64 8.10
CA HIS A 198 -14.35 -32.01 9.07
C HIS A 198 -14.01 -33.26 9.91
N GLY A 199 -12.93 -33.98 9.59
CA GLY A 199 -12.62 -35.31 10.10
C GLY A 199 -11.87 -35.34 11.44
N GLU A 200 -11.41 -34.19 11.94
CA GLU A 200 -10.71 -34.09 13.23
C GLU A 200 -11.45 -33.11 14.16
N GLY A 201 -12.58 -33.57 14.67
CA GLY A 201 -13.38 -32.90 15.69
C GLY A 201 -13.52 -33.77 16.94
N SER A 202 -12.42 -34.32 17.47
CA SER A 202 -12.41 -35.02 18.77
C SER A 202 -10.99 -35.01 19.38
N SER A 203 -10.49 -33.84 19.78
CA SER A 203 -9.44 -33.77 20.80
C SER A 203 -9.44 -32.44 21.57
N SER A 204 -9.90 -32.51 22.83
CA SER A 204 -9.74 -31.58 23.96
C SER A 204 -10.36 -30.18 23.83
N GLY A 205 -11.28 -29.71 24.68
CA GLY A 205 -11.86 -30.26 25.90
C GLY A 205 -12.52 -29.12 26.70
N LYS A 206 -13.85 -28.98 26.60
CA LYS A 206 -14.77 -28.71 27.71
C LYS A 206 -16.19 -28.93 27.21
N ALA A 207 -16.75 -30.08 27.57
CA ALA A 207 -18.18 -30.32 27.47
C ALA A 207 -18.89 -29.40 28.48
N THR A 208 -19.49 -28.33 27.98
CA THR A 208 -20.75 -27.82 28.53
C THR A 208 -21.75 -28.03 27.40
N GLY A 209 -22.70 -28.94 27.64
CA GLY A 209 -23.61 -29.43 26.62
C GLY A 209 -24.36 -28.31 25.93
N ASP A 210 -24.25 -28.29 24.61
CA ASP A 210 -25.33 -27.91 23.71
C ASP A 210 -25.12 -28.75 22.45
N GLU A 211 -25.98 -29.75 22.28
CA GLU A 211 -26.05 -30.68 21.16
C GLU A 211 -26.41 -29.93 19.87
N THR A 212 -25.44 -29.23 19.29
CA THR A 212 -25.57 -28.64 17.96
C THR A 212 -25.06 -29.63 16.92
N GLY A 213 -25.89 -30.64 16.64
CA GLY A 213 -25.58 -31.58 15.57
C GLY A 213 -26.33 -32.91 15.55
N ALA A 214 -27.47 -33.04 16.23
CA ALA A 214 -28.33 -34.20 16.01
C ALA A 214 -29.06 -34.05 14.66
N LYS A 215 -28.86 -34.99 13.74
CA LYS A 215 -29.66 -35.13 12.53
C LYS A 215 -31.09 -35.47 12.96
N VAL A 216 -31.98 -34.47 12.95
CA VAL A 216 -33.41 -34.72 13.18
C VAL A 216 -33.92 -35.50 11.98
N GLU A 217 -34.15 -36.80 12.15
CA GLU A 217 -35.00 -37.54 11.23
C GLU A 217 -36.40 -36.97 11.36
N ARG A 218 -36.78 -36.16 10.38
CA ARG A 218 -38.13 -35.64 10.26
C ARG A 218 -39.03 -36.83 9.90
N ALA A 219 -39.79 -37.34 10.86
CA ALA A 219 -40.80 -38.35 10.60
C ALA A 219 -41.78 -37.84 9.52
N ASP A 220 -42.07 -38.69 8.53
CA ASP A 220 -42.96 -38.40 7.41
C ASP A 220 -44.37 -38.09 7.92
N GLY A 221 -44.69 -36.80 8.05
CA GLY A 221 -45.99 -36.34 8.56
C GLY A 221 -46.00 -34.99 9.29
N TYR A 222 -44.94 -34.17 9.18
CA TYR A 222 -44.94 -32.83 9.76
C TYR A 222 -45.58 -31.81 8.80
N GLU A 223 -46.83 -31.43 9.08
CA GLU A 223 -47.51 -30.31 8.43
C GLU A 223 -47.30 -29.04 9.28
N PRO A 224 -46.71 -27.96 8.73
CA PRO A 224 -46.46 -26.75 9.50
C PRO A 224 -47.77 -26.02 9.81
N PRO A 225 -47.96 -25.50 11.04
CA PRO A 225 -49.18 -24.80 11.42
C PRO A 225 -49.37 -23.54 10.59
N VAL A 226 -50.58 -23.35 10.07
CA VAL A 226 -50.98 -22.19 9.27
C VAL A 226 -50.89 -20.94 10.14
N GLN A 227 -50.11 -19.96 9.71
CA GLN A 227 -50.03 -18.66 10.38
C GLN A 227 -51.32 -17.89 10.14
N GLU A 228 -52.04 -17.54 11.22
CA GLU A 228 -53.11 -16.56 11.15
C GLU A 228 -52.48 -15.19 10.86
N SER A 229 -52.95 -14.58 9.77
CA SER A 229 -52.51 -13.28 9.29
C SER A 229 -52.81 -12.15 10.28
N VAL A 230 -51.82 -11.31 10.55
CA VAL A 230 -51.99 -9.93 11.04
C VAL A 230 -51.12 -9.01 10.19
#